data_AF-A0A933ZN76-F1
#
_entry.id   AF-A0A933ZN76-F1
#
_cell.length_a   1.000
_cell.length_b   1.000
_cell.length_c   1.000
_cell.angle_alpha   90.00
_cell.angle_beta   90.00
_cell.angle_gamma   90.00
#
_symmetry.space_group_name_H-M   'P 1'
#
loop_
_entity.id
_entity.type
_entity.pdbx_description
1 polymer ?
#
loop_
_entity_poly.entity_id
_entity_poly.type
_entity_poly.pdbx_seq_one_letter_code
_entity_poly.pdbx_strand_id
1 'polypeptide(L)'
;MRALLPRLVVPAFLLGQAACGDPIDRASDVRTMRVLAVQADHAFAKPGTNVLLRMLSYDGSPRAVRADGTRRPVHVLWMSACSNPPGDLYYNCYPALHASMAGVTDAGLQAEQIPKDVGGFGQELVVSIPQDAITSRPQKSEVIHPYGMVYVFYLACAGELRMNAAADPLRDSPVGCFEPTTGAPSPIDDFEFGYFPIFVYDNLDNQNPGLQQVSFQEWVTGAPCISAASCSSGETCGTEGTCIRKVPQCLEDDADKCPSYPFVPQVDPASLEHAVTANLTAQDAPLETLWVSYFATAGSFDKDLRLVHDPESGWQEGYHGRWRATVAPGTQVRLWAVLRDNRNGVAWAWQDVFVDE
;
A
#
# COMPACT_ATOMS: atom_id res chain seq x y z
N MET A 1 -16.43 -73.04 -36.21
CA MET A 1 -15.08 -72.69 -35.72
C MET A 1 -15.16 -71.31 -35.07
N ARG A 2 -14.91 -71.23 -33.76
CA ARG A 2 -14.97 -70.01 -32.94
C ARG A 2 -13.73 -69.15 -33.24
N ALA A 3 -13.93 -67.93 -33.72
CA ALA A 3 -12.87 -66.93 -33.82
C ALA A 3 -12.79 -66.14 -32.49
N LEU A 4 -11.60 -66.14 -31.90
CA LEU A 4 -11.22 -65.39 -30.70
C LEU A 4 -10.97 -63.92 -31.08
N LEU A 5 -11.64 -62.98 -30.40
CA LEU A 5 -11.25 -61.57 -30.37
C LEU A 5 -10.39 -61.31 -29.11
N PRO A 6 -9.26 -60.60 -29.23
CA PRO A 6 -8.48 -60.20 -28.06
C PRO A 6 -9.13 -58.97 -27.40
N ARG A 7 -9.26 -59.02 -26.06
CA ARG A 7 -9.64 -57.87 -25.24
C ARG A 7 -8.47 -56.88 -25.20
N LEU A 8 -8.65 -55.71 -25.80
CA LEU A 8 -7.78 -54.55 -25.57
C LEU A 8 -8.09 -54.00 -24.17
N VAL A 9 -7.14 -54.12 -23.24
CA VAL A 9 -7.19 -53.42 -21.95
C VAL A 9 -6.55 -52.06 -22.18
N VAL A 10 -7.35 -51.00 -22.20
CA VAL A 10 -6.84 -49.62 -22.20
C VAL A 10 -6.50 -49.25 -20.76
N PRO A 11 -5.23 -48.92 -20.42
CA PRO A 11 -4.92 -48.41 -19.11
C PRO A 11 -5.45 -46.98 -19.01
N ALA A 12 -6.41 -46.77 -18.10
CA ALA A 12 -6.86 -45.44 -17.73
C ALA A 12 -5.73 -44.74 -16.96
N PHE A 13 -4.93 -43.94 -17.68
CA PHE A 13 -4.03 -42.97 -17.07
C PHE A 13 -4.89 -41.87 -16.42
N LEU A 14 -5.11 -42.01 -15.12
CA LEU A 14 -5.57 -40.92 -14.26
C LEU A 14 -4.44 -39.88 -14.19
N LEU A 15 -4.47 -38.91 -15.10
CA LEU A 15 -3.77 -37.64 -14.96
C LEU A 15 -4.42 -36.89 -13.80
N GLY A 16 -3.97 -37.18 -12.59
CA GLY A 16 -4.21 -36.34 -11.42
C GLY A 16 -3.54 -34.99 -11.69
N GLN A 17 -4.31 -34.03 -12.16
CA GLN A 17 -3.89 -32.65 -12.20
C GLN A 17 -3.63 -32.21 -10.77
N ALA A 18 -2.35 -32.15 -10.38
CA ALA A 18 -1.89 -31.32 -9.29
C ALA A 18 -2.07 -29.86 -9.73
N ALA A 19 -3.30 -29.38 -9.73
CA ALA A 19 -3.61 -27.96 -9.70
C ALA A 19 -3.38 -27.47 -8.26
N CYS A 20 -2.14 -27.57 -7.79
CA CYS A 20 -1.67 -26.67 -6.75
C CYS A 20 -1.49 -25.34 -7.47
N GLY A 21 -2.56 -24.53 -7.53
CA GLY A 21 -2.37 -23.11 -7.78
C GLY A 21 -1.35 -22.63 -6.75
N ASP A 22 -0.36 -21.85 -7.21
CA ASP A 22 0.60 -21.23 -6.29
C ASP A 22 -0.17 -20.65 -5.10
N PRO A 23 0.32 -20.83 -3.85
CA PRO A 23 -0.35 -20.26 -2.70
C PRO A 23 -0.61 -18.80 -3.00
N ILE A 24 -1.90 -18.42 -3.03
CA ILE A 24 -2.33 -17.06 -3.33
C ILE A 24 -1.51 -16.13 -2.44
N ASP A 25 -0.72 -15.24 -3.06
CA ASP A 25 0.08 -14.27 -2.32
C ASP A 25 -0.86 -13.50 -1.40
N ARG A 26 -0.61 -13.60 -0.09
CA ARG A 26 -1.44 -12.95 0.91
C ARG A 26 -1.26 -11.44 0.76
N ALA A 27 -2.35 -10.69 0.84
CA ALA A 27 -2.29 -9.24 0.71
C ALA A 27 -1.43 -8.61 1.83
N SER A 28 -1.28 -9.30 2.96
CA SER A 28 -0.41 -8.89 4.07
C SER A 28 1.07 -9.12 3.83
N ASP A 29 1.46 -9.96 2.88
CA ASP A 29 2.86 -10.31 2.68
C ASP A 29 3.55 -9.23 1.82
N VAL A 30 4.66 -8.68 2.32
CA VAL A 30 5.48 -7.70 1.60
C VAL A 30 6.74 -8.40 1.13
N ARG A 31 6.63 -9.08 -0.02
CA ARG A 31 7.72 -9.86 -0.66
C ARG A 31 8.25 -9.24 -1.95
N THR A 32 7.67 -8.12 -2.35
CA THR A 32 7.94 -7.40 -3.60
C THR A 32 7.97 -5.90 -3.31
N MET A 33 8.26 -5.08 -4.32
CA MET A 33 8.04 -3.64 -4.25
C MET A 33 6.55 -3.36 -4.11
N ARG A 34 6.16 -2.71 -3.01
CA ARG A 34 4.75 -2.37 -2.75
C ARG A 34 4.58 -0.94 -2.27
N VAL A 35 3.50 -0.32 -2.73
CA VAL A 35 2.94 0.87 -2.08
C VAL A 35 1.85 0.40 -1.12
N LEU A 36 2.11 0.49 0.18
CA LEU A 36 1.21 0.02 1.23
C LEU A 36 0.13 1.06 1.54
N ALA A 37 0.44 2.35 1.37
CA ALA A 37 -0.47 3.44 1.63
C ALA A 37 -0.07 4.72 0.90
N VAL A 38 -1.05 5.56 0.59
CA VAL A 38 -0.86 6.98 0.28
C VAL A 38 -1.81 7.76 1.18
N GLN A 39 -1.30 8.78 1.86
CA GLN A 39 -2.05 9.66 2.75
C GLN A 39 -2.00 11.07 2.20
N ALA A 40 -3.14 11.75 2.16
CA ALA A 40 -3.20 13.20 2.07
C ALA A 40 -3.22 13.79 3.49
N ASP A 41 -2.63 14.96 3.70
CA ASP A 41 -2.72 15.70 4.97
C ASP A 41 -4.17 16.00 5.38
N HIS A 42 -5.05 16.17 4.39
CA HIS A 42 -6.50 16.25 4.54
C HIS A 42 -7.14 15.34 3.49
N ALA A 43 -8.09 14.49 3.88
CA ALA A 43 -8.69 13.53 2.97
C ALA A 43 -9.60 14.20 1.92
N PHE A 44 -10.22 15.33 2.28
CA PHE A 44 -10.89 16.25 1.35
C PHE A 44 -10.12 17.55 1.24
N ALA A 45 -10.00 18.05 0.01
CA ALA A 45 -9.33 19.31 -0.30
C ALA A 45 -10.33 20.42 -0.63
N LYS A 46 -9.85 21.67 -0.64
CA LYS A 46 -10.64 22.84 -1.06
C LYS A 46 -10.08 23.41 -2.37
N PRO A 47 -10.89 24.07 -3.20
CA PRO A 47 -10.38 24.72 -4.40
C PRO A 47 -9.27 25.72 -4.06
N GLY A 48 -8.17 25.68 -4.82
CA GLY A 48 -7.06 26.62 -4.65
C GLY A 48 -6.09 26.33 -3.50
N THR A 49 -6.29 25.28 -2.73
CA THR A 49 -5.36 24.90 -1.65
C THR A 49 -4.25 23.99 -2.16
N ASN A 50 -3.25 23.77 -1.31
CA ASN A 50 -2.24 22.74 -1.51
C ASN A 50 -2.57 21.52 -0.64
N VAL A 51 -2.32 20.33 -1.15
CA VAL A 51 -2.47 19.06 -0.43
C VAL A 51 -1.11 18.39 -0.37
N LEU A 52 -0.65 18.02 0.82
CA LEU A 52 0.56 17.21 0.98
C LEU A 52 0.20 15.73 0.92
N LEU A 53 0.72 15.04 -0.09
CA LEU A 53 0.67 13.59 -0.20
C LEU A 53 1.92 12.97 0.40
N ARG A 54 1.75 11.85 1.10
CA ARG A 54 2.81 11.00 1.65
C ARG A 54 2.60 9.57 1.23
N MET A 55 3.66 8.89 0.82
CA MET A 55 3.64 7.48 0.45
C MET A 55 4.31 6.62 1.53
N LEU A 56 3.66 5.50 1.86
CA LEU A 56 4.29 4.38 2.53
C LEU A 56 4.58 3.32 1.48
N SER A 57 5.85 3.18 1.10
CA SER A 57 6.32 2.17 0.16
C SER A 57 7.43 1.33 0.78
N TYR A 58 7.54 0.07 0.36
CA TYR A 58 8.58 -0.83 0.83
C TYR A 58 8.98 -1.85 -0.24
N ASP A 59 10.28 -2.08 -0.39
CA ASP A 59 10.81 -3.17 -1.22
C ASP A 59 11.04 -4.41 -0.36
N GLY A 60 10.09 -5.34 -0.42
CA GLY A 60 10.14 -6.65 0.24
C GLY A 60 10.88 -7.72 -0.54
N SER A 61 11.40 -7.39 -1.73
CA SER A 61 12.06 -8.35 -2.61
C SER A 61 13.28 -8.99 -1.94
N PRO A 62 13.56 -10.28 -2.18
CA PRO A 62 14.85 -10.87 -1.83
C PRO A 62 16.05 -10.14 -2.46
N ARG A 63 15.81 -9.38 -3.55
CA ARG A 63 16.81 -8.52 -4.21
C ARG A 63 16.92 -7.12 -3.59
N ALA A 64 16.06 -6.79 -2.63
CA ALA A 64 16.04 -5.48 -1.98
C ALA A 64 17.33 -5.23 -1.19
N VAL A 65 17.94 -6.27 -0.64
CA VAL A 65 19.20 -6.19 0.12
C VAL A 65 20.34 -6.71 -0.75
N ARG A 66 21.37 -5.88 -0.91
CA ARG A 66 22.58 -6.21 -1.66
C ARG A 66 23.50 -7.12 -0.85
N ALA A 67 24.50 -7.69 -1.52
CA ALA A 67 25.49 -8.56 -0.89
C ALA A 67 26.29 -7.87 0.25
N ASP A 68 26.38 -6.54 0.26
CA ASP A 68 27.02 -5.75 1.32
C ASP A 68 26.08 -5.41 2.50
N GLY A 69 24.84 -5.92 2.49
CA GLY A 69 23.83 -5.66 3.51
C GLY A 69 23.07 -4.34 3.34
N THR A 70 23.39 -3.51 2.34
CA THR A 70 22.67 -2.27 2.07
C THR A 70 21.39 -2.53 1.28
N ARG A 71 20.35 -1.72 1.52
CA ARG A 71 19.14 -1.73 0.68
C ARG A 71 19.41 -1.05 -0.67
N ARG A 72 18.88 -1.60 -1.75
CA ARG A 72 18.87 -0.94 -3.06
C ARG A 72 17.96 0.30 -3.02
N PRO A 73 18.24 1.34 -3.82
CA PRO A 73 17.39 2.52 -3.89
C PRO A 73 16.03 2.13 -4.47
N VAL A 74 15.00 2.81 -3.98
CA VAL A 74 13.66 2.81 -4.57
C VAL A 74 13.37 4.24 -4.98
N HIS A 75 13.10 4.43 -6.26
CA HIS A 75 12.71 5.70 -6.82
C HIS A 75 11.19 5.83 -6.72
N VAL A 76 10.72 6.89 -6.05
CA VAL A 76 9.30 7.26 -6.04
C VAL A 76 9.14 8.47 -6.93
N LEU A 77 8.33 8.33 -7.97
CA LEU A 77 7.94 9.39 -8.89
C LEU A 77 6.44 9.66 -8.72
N TRP A 78 6.11 10.93 -8.52
CA TRP A 78 4.75 11.43 -8.63
C TRP A 78 4.59 12.18 -9.94
N MET A 79 3.46 12.00 -10.60
CA MET A 79 3.13 12.65 -11.87
C MET A 79 1.84 13.43 -11.72
N SER A 80 1.87 14.65 -12.24
CA SER A 80 0.84 15.64 -12.07
C SER A 80 -0.46 15.24 -12.76
N ALA A 81 -1.50 15.84 -12.21
CA ALA A 81 -2.83 15.31 -12.23
C ALA A 81 -3.65 15.73 -13.45
N CYS A 82 -4.67 14.93 -13.74
CA CYS A 82 -5.86 15.42 -14.42
C CYS A 82 -6.88 15.89 -13.37
N SER A 83 -7.77 16.81 -13.77
CA SER A 83 -8.93 17.20 -12.98
C SER A 83 -10.21 16.81 -13.70
N ASN A 84 -11.19 16.32 -12.95
CA ASN A 84 -12.55 16.01 -13.42
C ASN A 84 -12.59 15.17 -14.71
N PRO A 85 -11.89 14.01 -14.78
CA PRO A 85 -12.00 13.17 -15.95
C PRO A 85 -13.44 12.68 -16.16
N PRO A 86 -13.84 12.43 -17.42
CA PRO A 86 -15.17 11.92 -17.72
C PRO A 86 -15.55 10.71 -16.86
N GLY A 87 -16.72 10.79 -16.23
CA GLY A 87 -17.27 9.71 -15.40
C GLY A 87 -16.54 9.48 -14.08
N ASP A 88 -15.64 10.39 -13.67
CA ASP A 88 -14.85 10.23 -12.46
C ASP A 88 -13.93 8.99 -12.54
N LEU A 89 -13.37 8.72 -13.73
CA LEU A 89 -12.59 7.52 -14.03
C LEU A 89 -11.12 7.89 -14.29
N TYR A 90 -10.21 7.39 -13.45
CA TYR A 90 -8.78 7.71 -13.51
C TYR A 90 -8.14 7.41 -14.88
N TYR A 91 -8.54 6.33 -15.55
CA TYR A 91 -7.91 5.93 -16.82
C TYR A 91 -8.20 6.92 -17.96
N ASN A 92 -9.24 7.75 -17.84
CA ASN A 92 -9.49 8.83 -18.80
C ASN A 92 -8.46 9.97 -18.69
N CYS A 93 -7.53 9.87 -17.74
CA CYS A 93 -6.43 10.82 -17.56
C CYS A 93 -5.14 10.43 -18.28
N TYR A 94 -5.01 9.19 -18.77
CA TYR A 94 -3.79 8.77 -19.48
C TYR A 94 -3.41 9.71 -20.63
N PRO A 95 -4.33 10.22 -21.48
CA PRO A 95 -3.95 11.17 -22.52
C PRO A 95 -3.30 12.45 -21.98
N ALA A 96 -3.84 13.00 -20.88
CA ALA A 96 -3.33 14.22 -20.25
C ALA A 96 -2.00 13.96 -19.54
N LEU A 97 -1.87 12.80 -18.88
CA LEU A 97 -0.64 12.33 -18.25
C LEU A 97 0.49 12.16 -19.26
N HIS A 98 0.22 11.57 -20.43
CA HIS A 98 1.20 11.46 -21.51
C HIS A 98 1.58 12.83 -22.06
N ALA A 99 0.61 13.73 -22.23
CA ALA A 99 0.86 15.09 -22.68
C ALA A 99 1.73 15.89 -21.70
N SER A 100 1.52 15.77 -20.39
CA SER A 100 2.35 16.46 -19.38
C SER A 100 3.79 15.92 -19.35
N MET A 101 3.97 14.63 -19.67
CA MET A 101 5.28 13.98 -19.69
C MET A 101 6.04 14.13 -21.03
N ALA A 102 5.46 14.76 -22.05
CA ALA A 102 6.04 14.83 -23.39
C ALA A 102 7.42 15.53 -23.48
N GLY A 103 7.78 16.36 -22.50
CA GLY A 103 9.09 17.02 -22.39
C GLY A 103 10.08 16.35 -21.43
N VAL A 104 9.66 15.28 -20.76
CA VAL A 104 10.51 14.55 -19.81
C VAL A 104 11.44 13.60 -20.57
N THR A 105 12.69 13.51 -20.12
CA THR A 105 13.71 12.64 -20.72
C THR A 105 14.19 11.61 -19.71
N ASP A 106 14.74 10.49 -20.19
CA ASP A 106 15.35 9.48 -19.33
C ASP A 106 16.43 10.10 -18.43
N ALA A 107 17.28 10.98 -18.96
CA ALA A 107 18.29 11.66 -18.17
C ALA A 107 17.69 12.49 -17.02
N GLY A 108 16.54 13.14 -17.25
CA GLY A 108 15.80 13.87 -16.21
C GLY A 108 15.22 12.94 -15.15
N LEU A 109 14.62 11.82 -15.57
CA LEU A 109 14.10 10.80 -14.65
C LEU A 109 15.19 10.20 -13.77
N GLN A 110 16.33 9.86 -14.37
CA GLN A 110 17.50 9.29 -13.67
C GLN A 110 18.16 10.28 -12.71
N ALA A 111 18.14 11.58 -13.05
CA ALA A 111 18.64 12.63 -12.19
C ALA A 111 17.62 13.10 -11.13
N GLU A 112 16.43 12.50 -11.09
CA GLU A 112 15.28 12.92 -10.27
C GLU A 112 14.93 14.41 -10.47
N GLN A 113 14.99 14.86 -11.72
CA GLN A 113 14.77 16.24 -12.13
C GLN A 113 13.73 16.31 -13.25
N ILE A 114 12.50 16.63 -12.88
CA ILE A 114 11.41 16.96 -13.81
C ILE A 114 10.85 18.35 -13.50
N PRO A 115 10.17 19.01 -14.46
CA PRO A 115 9.45 20.25 -14.19
C PRO A 115 8.45 20.06 -13.02
N LYS A 116 8.40 21.03 -12.11
CA LYS A 116 7.57 20.94 -10.89
C LYS A 116 6.07 20.89 -11.17
N ASP A 117 5.65 21.44 -12.29
CA ASP A 117 4.28 21.38 -12.81
C ASP A 117 3.92 20.01 -13.41
N VAL A 118 4.93 19.19 -13.72
CA VAL A 118 4.78 17.82 -14.21
C VAL A 118 4.80 16.80 -13.07
N GLY A 119 5.44 17.08 -11.93
CA GLY A 119 5.45 16.17 -10.79
C GLY A 119 6.61 16.40 -9.82
N GLY A 120 6.97 15.35 -9.08
CA GLY A 120 8.07 15.38 -8.12
C GLY A 120 8.57 14.00 -7.73
N PHE A 121 9.67 13.96 -6.99
CA PHE A 121 10.30 12.73 -6.52
C PHE A 121 10.31 12.62 -4.99
N GLY A 122 10.44 11.39 -4.50
CA GLY A 122 10.53 11.09 -3.08
C GLY A 122 9.20 10.68 -2.46
N GLN A 123 9.19 10.47 -1.14
CA GLN A 123 8.02 9.94 -0.43
C GLN A 123 6.92 10.98 -0.21
N GLU A 124 7.15 12.25 -0.56
CA GLU A 124 6.20 13.33 -0.37
C GLU A 124 6.02 14.15 -1.64
N LEU A 125 4.80 14.64 -1.88
CA LEU A 125 4.48 15.59 -2.96
C LEU A 125 3.48 16.63 -2.46
N VAL A 126 3.71 17.90 -2.78
CA VAL A 126 2.71 18.95 -2.62
C VAL A 126 1.95 19.13 -3.94
N VAL A 127 0.63 18.98 -3.90
CA VAL A 127 -0.27 19.06 -5.05
C VAL A 127 -1.11 20.32 -4.94
N SER A 128 -1.07 21.16 -5.97
CA SER A 128 -1.94 22.35 -6.06
C SER A 128 -3.30 21.98 -6.61
N ILE A 129 -4.37 22.31 -5.89
CA ILE A 129 -5.75 22.06 -6.31
C ILE A 129 -6.27 23.23 -7.16
N PRO A 130 -6.81 22.99 -8.37
CA PRO A 130 -7.35 24.06 -9.20
C PRO A 130 -8.46 24.85 -8.50
N GLN A 131 -8.49 26.17 -8.71
CA GLN A 131 -9.53 27.06 -8.19
C GLN A 131 -10.92 26.73 -8.77
N ASP A 132 -10.96 26.19 -9.98
CA ASP A 132 -12.15 25.78 -10.69
C ASP A 132 -12.40 24.27 -10.59
N ALA A 133 -11.76 23.56 -9.65
CA ALA A 133 -11.88 22.11 -9.52
C ALA A 133 -13.36 21.66 -9.35
N ILE A 134 -14.21 22.45 -8.70
CA ILE A 134 -15.64 22.14 -8.55
C ILE A 134 -16.46 22.67 -9.73
N THR A 135 -16.18 23.90 -10.18
CA THR A 135 -17.00 24.60 -11.19
C THR A 135 -16.75 24.13 -12.62
N SER A 136 -15.57 23.58 -12.91
CA SER A 136 -15.26 22.92 -14.19
C SER A 136 -15.92 21.56 -14.35
N ARG A 137 -16.47 20.99 -13.27
CA ARG A 137 -17.18 19.71 -13.27
C ARG A 137 -18.69 19.92 -13.50
N PRO A 138 -19.29 19.30 -14.52
CA PRO A 138 -20.74 19.25 -14.65
C PRO A 138 -21.36 18.53 -13.44
N GLN A 139 -22.12 19.26 -12.64
CA GLN A 139 -22.80 18.70 -11.48
C GLN A 139 -24.14 18.07 -11.88
N LYS A 140 -24.48 16.94 -11.28
CA LYS A 140 -25.81 16.34 -11.41
C LYS A 140 -26.77 17.03 -10.43
N SER A 141 -28.05 17.12 -10.78
CA SER A 141 -29.08 17.76 -9.92
C SER A 141 -29.29 17.07 -8.56
N GLU A 142 -28.87 15.81 -8.44
CA GLU A 142 -28.98 14.98 -7.23
C GLU A 142 -27.86 15.24 -6.22
N VAL A 143 -26.79 15.95 -6.63
CA VAL A 143 -25.63 16.26 -5.79
C VAL A 143 -26.00 17.38 -4.82
N ILE A 144 -25.93 17.08 -3.52
CA ILE A 144 -26.18 18.01 -2.41
C ILE A 144 -24.94 18.85 -2.15
N HIS A 145 -23.77 18.22 -2.18
CA HIS A 145 -22.47 18.84 -1.99
C HIS A 145 -21.68 18.79 -3.31
N PRO A 146 -21.69 19.87 -4.11
CA PRO A 146 -20.91 19.95 -5.33
C PRO A 146 -19.45 19.63 -5.07
N TYR A 147 -18.85 18.83 -5.96
CA TYR A 147 -17.47 18.38 -5.78
C TYR A 147 -16.70 18.36 -7.09
N GLY A 148 -15.39 18.46 -6.94
CA GLY A 148 -14.38 18.21 -7.96
C GLY A 148 -13.54 16.99 -7.62
N MET A 149 -12.75 16.52 -8.58
CA MET A 149 -11.77 15.48 -8.32
C MET A 149 -10.46 15.77 -9.05
N VAL A 150 -9.35 15.44 -8.39
CA VAL A 150 -7.99 15.52 -8.93
C VAL A 150 -7.34 14.15 -8.75
N TYR A 151 -6.76 13.58 -9.81
CA TYR A 151 -6.04 12.30 -9.72
C TYR A 151 -4.55 12.51 -9.84
N VAL A 152 -3.79 12.11 -8.82
CA VAL A 152 -2.33 12.13 -8.86
C VAL A 152 -1.82 10.74 -9.14
N PHE A 153 -0.99 10.56 -10.16
CA PHE A 153 -0.39 9.28 -10.47
C PHE A 153 0.94 9.14 -9.76
N TYR A 154 1.29 7.90 -9.41
CA TYR A 154 2.57 7.62 -8.78
C TYR A 154 3.16 6.31 -9.26
N LEU A 155 4.45 6.17 -8.99
CA LEU A 155 5.26 5.05 -9.40
C LEU A 155 6.35 4.82 -8.34
N ALA A 156 6.48 3.60 -7.84
CA ALA A 156 7.60 3.19 -7.00
C ALA A 156 8.40 2.10 -7.72
N CYS A 157 9.69 2.34 -7.97
CA CYS A 157 10.55 1.51 -8.81
C CYS A 157 11.86 1.17 -8.10
N ALA A 158 12.16 -0.12 -7.99
CA ALA A 158 13.41 -0.62 -7.42
C ALA A 158 14.51 -0.88 -8.46
N GLY A 159 14.34 -0.32 -9.67
CA GLY A 159 15.27 -0.31 -10.80
C GLY A 159 15.47 1.12 -11.32
N GLU A 160 15.55 1.29 -12.63
CA GLU A 160 15.72 2.59 -13.28
C GLU A 160 14.41 3.12 -13.88
N LEU A 161 14.07 4.38 -13.59
CA LEU A 161 12.95 5.08 -14.21
C LEU A 161 13.28 5.55 -15.62
N ARG A 162 12.52 5.11 -16.62
CA ARG A 162 12.70 5.56 -18.01
C ARG A 162 11.36 5.83 -18.68
N MET A 163 11.37 6.66 -19.70
CA MET A 163 10.22 6.86 -20.58
C MET A 163 9.86 5.52 -21.24
N ASN A 164 8.59 5.17 -21.16
CA ASN A 164 8.07 3.95 -21.76
C ASN A 164 7.66 4.21 -23.21
N ALA A 165 8.60 4.03 -24.15
CA ALA A 165 8.35 4.25 -25.57
C ALA A 165 7.29 3.31 -26.19
N ALA A 166 6.95 2.21 -25.51
CA ALA A 166 5.94 1.26 -25.96
C ALA A 166 4.56 1.47 -25.32
N ALA A 167 4.42 2.46 -24.43
CA ALA A 167 3.17 2.74 -23.73
C ALA A 167 2.05 3.17 -24.69
N ASP A 168 0.88 2.56 -24.58
CA ASP A 168 -0.36 3.07 -25.17
C ASP A 168 -0.81 4.33 -24.39
N PRO A 169 -0.87 5.53 -25.03
CA PRO A 169 -1.28 6.77 -24.38
C PRO A 169 -2.69 6.77 -23.79
N LEU A 170 -3.51 5.75 -24.11
CA LEU A 170 -4.86 5.61 -23.60
C LEU A 170 -4.95 4.66 -22.38
N ARG A 171 -3.89 3.93 -22.05
CA ARG A 171 -3.97 2.80 -21.10
C ARG A 171 -2.77 2.65 -20.19
N ASP A 172 -1.59 3.05 -20.64
CA ASP A 172 -0.34 2.75 -19.99
C ASP A 172 0.30 4.00 -19.39
N SER A 173 1.14 3.80 -18.38
CA SER A 173 2.00 4.88 -17.84
C SER A 173 3.04 5.31 -18.88
N PRO A 174 3.28 6.63 -19.05
CA PRO A 174 4.37 7.13 -19.90
C PRO A 174 5.77 6.84 -19.35
N VAL A 175 5.87 6.41 -18.09
CA VAL A 175 7.12 6.04 -17.41
C VAL A 175 7.02 4.59 -16.94
N GLY A 176 8.09 3.84 -17.14
CA GLY A 176 8.25 2.47 -16.65
C GLY A 176 9.47 2.32 -15.74
N CYS A 177 9.55 1.15 -15.11
CA CYS A 177 10.72 0.71 -14.37
C CYS A 177 11.47 -0.34 -15.18
N PHE A 178 12.79 -0.18 -15.29
CA PHE A 178 13.64 -1.00 -16.14
C PHE A 178 14.85 -1.50 -15.36
N GLU A 179 15.33 -2.69 -15.72
CA GLU A 179 16.55 -3.20 -15.09
C GLU A 179 17.79 -2.45 -15.60
N PRO A 180 18.65 -1.92 -14.71
CA PRO A 180 19.80 -1.09 -15.09
C PRO A 180 20.72 -1.77 -16.10
N THR A 181 21.00 -3.06 -15.90
CA THR A 181 22.01 -3.79 -16.67
C THR A 181 21.53 -4.18 -18.06
N THR A 182 20.28 -4.62 -18.19
CA THR A 182 19.75 -5.16 -19.45
C THR A 182 18.93 -4.13 -20.22
N GLY A 183 18.41 -3.10 -19.55
CA GLY A 183 17.44 -2.16 -20.10
C GLY A 183 16.07 -2.79 -20.38
N ALA A 184 15.83 -4.05 -19.97
CA ALA A 184 14.53 -4.69 -20.10
C ALA A 184 13.54 -4.13 -19.05
N PRO A 185 12.22 -4.16 -19.30
CA PRO A 185 11.24 -3.84 -18.27
C PRO A 185 11.46 -4.68 -17.02
N SER A 186 11.38 -4.06 -15.85
CA SER A 186 11.51 -4.75 -14.58
C SER A 186 10.39 -5.77 -14.41
N PRO A 187 10.63 -6.88 -13.70
CA PRO A 187 9.56 -7.78 -13.28
C PRO A 187 8.49 -7.01 -12.50
N ILE A 188 7.25 -7.50 -12.53
CA ILE A 188 6.14 -6.90 -11.79
C ILE A 188 6.45 -6.74 -10.29
N ASP A 189 7.34 -7.58 -9.76
CA ASP A 189 7.76 -7.57 -8.36
C ASP A 189 8.66 -6.37 -7.96
N ASP A 190 9.18 -5.60 -8.92
CA ASP A 190 10.10 -4.49 -8.66
C ASP A 190 9.47 -3.12 -8.90
N PHE A 191 8.17 -3.09 -9.20
CA PHE A 191 7.49 -1.92 -9.70
C PHE A 191 6.02 -1.90 -9.29
N GLU A 192 5.60 -0.79 -8.71
CA GLU A 192 4.20 -0.49 -8.46
C GLU A 192 3.83 0.82 -9.16
N PHE A 193 2.73 0.82 -9.91
CA PHE A 193 2.13 2.03 -10.48
C PHE A 193 0.69 2.15 -10.01
N GLY A 194 0.31 3.36 -9.60
CA GLY A 194 -1.02 3.61 -9.09
C GLY A 194 -1.43 5.06 -9.20
N TYR A 195 -2.56 5.37 -8.58
CA TYR A 195 -3.10 6.72 -8.50
C TYR A 195 -3.71 6.96 -7.13
N PHE A 196 -3.82 8.24 -6.77
CA PHE A 196 -4.50 8.72 -5.58
C PHE A 196 -5.57 9.75 -5.97
N PRO A 197 -6.86 9.46 -5.73
CA PRO A 197 -7.93 10.43 -5.94
C PRO A 197 -8.01 11.42 -4.76
N ILE A 198 -8.01 12.71 -5.10
CA ILE A 198 -8.29 13.80 -4.17
C ILE A 198 -9.68 14.32 -4.48
N PHE A 199 -10.60 14.16 -3.53
CA PHE A 199 -11.92 14.79 -3.61
C PHE A 199 -11.83 16.24 -3.16
N VAL A 200 -12.47 17.13 -3.92
CA VAL A 200 -12.46 18.57 -3.68
C VAL A 200 -13.87 19.04 -3.37
N TYR A 201 -14.08 19.64 -2.19
CA TYR A 201 -15.37 20.19 -1.76
C TYR A 201 -15.17 21.62 -1.24
N ASP A 202 -16.21 22.45 -1.34
CA ASP A 202 -16.19 23.79 -0.73
C ASP A 202 -16.53 23.73 0.78
N ASN A 203 -17.45 22.84 1.13
CA ASN A 203 -18.13 22.84 2.43
C ASN A 203 -18.01 21.54 3.22
N LEU A 204 -17.30 20.54 2.70
CA LEU A 204 -16.99 19.31 3.42
C LEU A 204 -15.52 19.28 3.78
N ASP A 205 -15.24 18.74 4.95
CA ASP A 205 -13.91 18.45 5.46
C ASP A 205 -13.91 16.96 5.88
N ASN A 206 -12.74 16.32 5.80
CA ASN A 206 -12.51 14.99 6.34
C ASN A 206 -11.07 14.92 6.89
N GLN A 207 -10.92 14.50 8.15
CA GLN A 207 -9.61 14.24 8.73
C GLN A 207 -9.16 12.81 8.47
N ASN A 208 -7.84 12.57 8.56
CA ASN A 208 -7.36 11.19 8.59
C ASN A 208 -7.79 10.51 9.90
N PRO A 209 -8.03 9.19 9.87
CA PRO A 209 -8.41 8.45 11.07
C PRO A 209 -7.26 8.48 12.08
N GLY A 210 -7.60 8.63 13.36
CA GLY A 210 -6.64 8.80 14.44
C GLY A 210 -5.95 7.49 14.78
N LEU A 211 -4.71 7.32 14.32
CA LEU A 211 -3.84 6.20 14.72
C LEU A 211 -2.62 6.76 15.46
N GLN A 212 -2.54 6.47 16.77
CA GLN A 212 -1.49 7.05 17.61
C GLN A 212 -0.18 6.23 17.52
N GLN A 213 -0.29 4.92 17.69
CA GLN A 213 0.83 3.99 17.64
C GLN A 213 0.32 2.56 17.44
N VAL A 214 1.26 1.62 17.32
CA VAL A 214 1.00 0.18 17.43
C VAL A 214 1.72 -0.36 18.65
N SER A 215 1.18 -1.43 19.22
CA SER A 215 1.86 -2.22 20.25
C SER A 215 1.94 -3.67 19.82
N PHE A 216 3.03 -4.32 20.21
CA PHE A 216 3.29 -5.73 19.97
C PHE A 216 3.44 -6.43 21.32
N GLN A 217 2.53 -7.33 21.69
CA GLN A 217 2.49 -7.92 23.03
C GLN A 217 2.50 -6.86 24.16
N GLU A 218 1.67 -5.83 24.04
CA GLU A 218 1.60 -4.68 24.97
C GLU A 218 2.86 -3.80 24.98
N TRP A 219 3.90 -4.17 24.23
CA TRP A 219 5.14 -3.41 24.12
C TRP A 219 5.07 -2.39 22.99
N VAL A 220 5.48 -1.16 23.30
CA VAL A 220 5.55 -0.02 22.36
C VAL A 220 7.01 0.24 21.97
N THR A 221 7.29 1.29 21.21
CA THR A 221 8.63 1.68 20.75
C THR A 221 9.71 1.53 21.83
N GLY A 222 10.78 0.80 21.50
CA GLY A 222 11.89 0.56 22.41
C GLY A 222 12.82 1.74 22.59
N ALA A 223 13.67 1.66 23.61
CA ALA A 223 14.72 2.64 23.87
C ALA A 223 15.73 2.69 22.70
N PRO A 224 16.35 3.85 22.41
CA PRO A 224 17.47 3.94 21.49
C PRO A 224 18.62 3.01 21.89
N CYS A 225 19.31 2.43 20.91
CA CYS A 225 20.40 1.49 21.12
C CYS A 225 21.47 1.59 20.03
N ILE A 226 22.68 1.12 20.36
CA ILE A 226 23.79 0.98 19.40
C ILE A 226 24.28 -0.46 19.27
N SER A 227 23.83 -1.34 20.17
CA SER A 227 24.20 -2.75 20.21
C SER A 227 23.19 -3.54 21.05
N ALA A 228 23.13 -4.86 20.86
CA ALA A 228 22.24 -5.73 21.62
C ALA A 228 22.45 -5.64 23.15
N ALA A 229 23.69 -5.38 23.60
CA ALA A 229 24.01 -5.20 25.02
C ALA A 229 23.36 -3.95 25.66
N SER A 230 22.86 -3.02 24.84
CA SER A 230 22.16 -1.82 25.30
C SER A 230 20.68 -2.06 25.60
N CYS A 231 20.15 -3.23 25.23
CA CYS A 231 18.73 -3.56 25.33
C CYS A 231 18.42 -4.45 26.52
N SER A 232 17.15 -4.46 26.94
CA SER A 232 16.70 -5.28 28.07
C SER A 232 16.69 -6.77 27.70
N SER A 233 16.57 -7.63 28.71
CA SER A 233 16.34 -9.07 28.47
C SER A 233 15.09 -9.28 27.62
N GLY A 234 15.18 -10.13 26.59
CA GLY A 234 14.10 -10.35 25.62
C GLY A 234 14.03 -9.31 24.49
N GLU A 235 15.05 -8.46 24.35
CA GLU A 235 15.17 -7.48 23.28
C GLU A 235 16.52 -7.62 22.55
N THR A 236 16.61 -7.02 21.37
CA THR A 236 17.88 -6.83 20.63
C THR A 236 17.87 -5.46 19.97
N CYS A 237 19.05 -4.95 19.59
CA CYS A 237 19.12 -3.69 18.87
C CYS A 237 18.78 -3.90 17.40
N GLY A 238 17.70 -3.27 16.94
CA GLY A 238 17.25 -3.31 15.55
C GLY A 238 18.10 -2.43 14.63
N THR A 239 17.94 -2.62 13.33
CA THR A 239 18.67 -1.86 12.29
C THR A 239 18.43 -0.35 12.33
N GLU A 240 17.30 0.11 12.89
CA GLU A 240 17.00 1.54 13.07
C GLU A 240 17.53 2.11 14.40
N GLY A 241 18.36 1.37 15.13
CA GLY A 241 18.97 1.87 16.36
C GLY A 241 17.99 2.00 17.53
N THR A 242 16.96 1.14 17.56
CA THR A 242 16.02 1.02 18.68
C THR A 242 15.94 -0.43 19.15
N CYS A 243 15.75 -0.63 20.44
CA CYS A 243 15.55 -1.98 20.98
C CYS A 243 14.22 -2.53 20.46
N ILE A 244 14.24 -3.76 19.96
CA ILE A 244 13.07 -4.45 19.41
C ILE A 244 12.87 -5.79 20.11
N ARG A 245 11.61 -6.23 20.22
CA ARG A 245 11.25 -7.47 20.92
C ARG A 245 11.76 -8.69 20.18
N LYS A 246 12.32 -9.62 20.95
CA LYS A 246 12.63 -10.98 20.49
C LYS A 246 11.40 -11.87 20.60
N VAL A 247 11.15 -12.65 19.56
CA VAL A 247 10.07 -13.65 19.51
C VAL A 247 10.65 -14.98 19.05
N PRO A 248 10.32 -16.10 19.71
CA PRO A 248 10.83 -17.39 19.27
C PRO A 248 10.25 -17.76 17.91
N GLN A 249 11.09 -18.37 17.07
CA GLN A 249 10.69 -18.97 15.81
C GLN A 249 9.57 -20.00 16.04
N CYS A 250 8.62 -20.06 15.11
CA CYS A 250 7.73 -21.21 15.04
C CYS A 250 8.37 -22.38 14.29
N LEU A 251 8.39 -23.55 14.93
CA LEU A 251 8.92 -24.80 14.36
C LEU A 251 7.84 -25.77 13.87
N GLU A 252 6.56 -25.38 13.96
CA GLU A 252 5.45 -26.18 13.45
C GLU A 252 5.34 -26.04 11.93
N ASP A 253 5.16 -27.16 11.23
CA ASP A 253 4.91 -27.18 9.77
C ASP A 253 3.56 -26.53 9.42
N ASP A 254 2.59 -26.61 10.34
CA ASP A 254 1.27 -26.01 10.21
C ASP A 254 1.26 -24.64 10.90
N ALA A 255 1.19 -23.59 10.08
CA ALA A 255 1.19 -22.20 10.55
C ALA A 255 0.06 -21.92 11.56
N ASP A 256 -1.07 -22.62 11.52
CA ASP A 256 -2.15 -22.39 12.47
C ASP A 256 -1.88 -22.96 13.87
N LYS A 257 -0.89 -23.86 14.00
CA LYS A 257 -0.40 -24.36 15.30
C LYS A 257 0.67 -23.46 15.93
N CYS A 258 1.22 -22.52 15.15
CA CYS A 258 2.21 -21.59 15.66
C CYS A 258 1.61 -20.65 16.72
N PRO A 259 2.37 -20.30 17.77
CA PRO A 259 2.04 -19.19 18.65
C PRO A 259 1.77 -17.93 17.83
N SER A 260 0.66 -17.26 18.13
CA SER A 260 0.30 -16.00 17.50
C SER A 260 0.50 -14.85 18.49
N TYR A 261 1.13 -13.78 18.04
CA TYR A 261 1.45 -12.60 18.83
C TYR A 261 0.49 -11.45 18.48
N PRO A 262 -0.16 -10.82 19.48
CA PRO A 262 -1.05 -9.70 19.23
C PRO A 262 -0.27 -8.47 18.77
N PHE A 263 -0.74 -7.88 17.67
CA PHE A 263 -0.27 -6.61 17.12
C PHE A 263 -1.46 -5.65 17.06
N VAL A 264 -1.47 -4.69 17.99
CA VAL A 264 -2.65 -3.90 18.32
C VAL A 264 -2.43 -2.44 17.92
N PRO A 265 -3.14 -1.93 16.90
CA PRO A 265 -3.15 -0.51 16.61
C PRO A 265 -3.99 0.23 17.66
N GLN A 266 -3.46 1.34 18.15
CA GLN A 266 -4.16 2.24 19.07
C GLN A 266 -4.91 3.28 18.25
N VAL A 267 -6.15 2.96 17.93
CA VAL A 267 -7.07 3.82 17.18
C VAL A 267 -7.83 4.71 18.16
N ASP A 268 -7.90 6.00 17.87
CA ASP A 268 -8.67 6.97 18.65
C ASP A 268 -10.14 6.95 18.22
N PRO A 269 -11.09 6.45 19.05
CA PRO A 269 -12.50 6.45 18.68
C PRO A 269 -13.07 7.86 18.49
N ALA A 270 -12.44 8.88 19.07
CA ALA A 270 -12.86 10.27 18.90
C ALA A 270 -12.55 10.83 17.50
N SER A 271 -11.77 10.11 16.70
CA SER A 271 -11.55 10.47 15.29
C SER A 271 -12.66 9.98 14.35
N LEU A 272 -13.67 9.28 14.86
CA LEU A 272 -14.81 8.87 14.03
C LEU A 272 -15.64 10.09 13.65
N GLU A 273 -15.86 10.24 12.35
CA GLU A 273 -16.69 11.31 11.81
C GLU A 273 -17.94 10.73 11.15
N HIS A 274 -18.89 11.59 10.79
CA HIS A 274 -20.00 11.20 9.93
C HIS A 274 -19.51 11.12 8.48
N ALA A 275 -19.85 10.03 7.78
CA ALA A 275 -19.49 9.76 6.40
C ALA A 275 -20.30 10.61 5.40
N VAL A 276 -20.22 11.93 5.53
CA VAL A 276 -20.88 12.88 4.62
C VAL A 276 -20.23 12.76 3.25
N THR A 277 -21.06 12.62 2.20
CA THR A 277 -20.62 12.49 0.82
C THR A 277 -21.40 13.44 -0.08
N ALA A 278 -21.05 13.52 -1.36
CA ALA A 278 -21.71 14.36 -2.35
C ALA A 278 -23.24 14.31 -2.35
N ASN A 279 -23.85 13.17 -2.02
CA ASN A 279 -25.29 12.94 -2.11
C ASN A 279 -25.97 12.72 -0.75
N LEU A 280 -25.26 12.85 0.36
CA LEU A 280 -25.79 12.63 1.70
C LEU A 280 -25.61 13.88 2.55
N THR A 281 -26.65 14.27 3.28
CA THR A 281 -26.54 15.36 4.27
C THR A 281 -25.82 14.85 5.52
N ALA A 282 -25.30 15.78 6.34
CA ALA A 282 -24.72 15.42 7.63
C ALA A 282 -25.71 14.74 8.59
N GLN A 283 -27.02 15.03 8.46
CA GLN A 283 -28.04 14.42 9.30
C GLN A 283 -28.31 12.95 8.93
N ASP A 284 -28.19 12.62 7.64
CA ASP A 284 -28.47 11.27 7.11
C ASP A 284 -27.20 10.40 7.01
N ALA A 285 -26.02 11.02 7.11
CA ALA A 285 -24.75 10.31 7.03
C ALA A 285 -24.52 9.41 8.27
N PRO A 286 -24.23 8.12 8.08
CA PRO A 286 -23.82 7.26 9.18
C PRO A 286 -22.43 7.68 9.69
N LEU A 287 -22.01 7.17 10.85
CA LEU A 287 -20.60 7.20 11.23
C LEU A 287 -19.76 6.41 10.20
N GLU A 288 -18.51 6.79 10.01
CA GLU A 288 -17.62 6.16 9.02
C GLU A 288 -17.36 4.69 9.25
N THR A 289 -17.01 3.98 8.17
CA THR A 289 -16.43 2.64 8.28
C THR A 289 -14.93 2.77 8.41
N LEU A 290 -14.36 2.23 9.48
CA LEU A 290 -12.91 2.15 9.70
C LEU A 290 -12.43 0.70 9.57
N TRP A 291 -11.34 0.49 8.86
CA TRP A 291 -10.67 -0.81 8.81
C TRP A 291 -9.16 -0.66 8.85
N VAL A 292 -8.49 -1.69 9.36
CA VAL A 292 -7.05 -1.79 9.39
C VAL A 292 -6.59 -2.94 8.49
N SER A 293 -5.61 -2.65 7.64
CA SER A 293 -4.86 -3.66 6.88
C SER A 293 -3.52 -3.90 7.56
N TYR A 294 -3.13 -5.15 7.66
CA TYR A 294 -1.88 -5.58 8.27
C TYR A 294 -0.90 -6.04 7.21
N PHE A 295 0.36 -5.64 7.35
CA PHE A 295 1.43 -6.05 6.46
C PHE A 295 2.65 -6.52 7.23
N ALA A 296 3.41 -7.47 6.68
CA ALA A 296 4.66 -7.93 7.26
C ALA A 296 5.69 -8.23 6.17
N THR A 297 6.97 -7.97 6.46
CA THR A 297 8.08 -8.37 5.58
C THR A 297 8.36 -9.88 5.63
N ALA A 298 7.90 -10.55 6.68
CA ALA A 298 8.07 -11.97 6.93
C ALA A 298 7.09 -12.47 8.01
N GLY A 299 6.95 -13.79 8.14
CA GLY A 299 5.89 -14.38 8.96
C GLY A 299 4.52 -14.19 8.31
N SER A 300 3.44 -14.34 9.08
CA SER A 300 2.09 -14.15 8.54
C SER A 300 1.09 -13.67 9.58
N PHE A 301 0.13 -12.86 9.15
CA PHE A 301 -1.05 -12.54 9.95
C PHE A 301 -2.11 -13.62 9.81
N ASP A 302 -2.94 -13.83 10.82
CA ASP A 302 -4.12 -14.71 10.71
C ASP A 302 -5.18 -14.13 9.75
N LYS A 303 -5.30 -12.80 9.72
CA LYS A 303 -6.11 -12.03 8.77
C LYS A 303 -5.37 -10.77 8.32
N ASP A 304 -5.46 -10.51 7.03
CA ASP A 304 -4.78 -9.39 6.38
C ASP A 304 -5.53 -8.07 6.59
N LEU A 305 -6.82 -8.13 6.95
CA LEU A 305 -7.70 -6.99 7.18
C LEU A 305 -8.66 -7.27 8.34
N ARG A 306 -8.93 -6.24 9.15
CA ARG A 306 -9.93 -6.26 10.22
C ARG A 306 -10.75 -4.98 10.20
N LEU A 307 -12.04 -5.11 10.48
CA LEU A 307 -12.96 -3.99 10.68
C LEU A 307 -12.75 -3.43 12.09
N VAL A 308 -12.59 -2.11 12.19
CA VAL A 308 -12.45 -1.38 13.46
C VAL A 308 -13.78 -0.79 13.89
N HIS A 309 -14.51 -0.22 12.93
CA HIS A 309 -15.85 0.34 13.14
C HIS A 309 -16.66 0.20 11.85
N ASP A 310 -17.95 -0.08 11.97
CA ASP A 310 -18.91 0.06 10.87
C ASP A 310 -20.23 0.66 11.35
N PRO A 311 -20.99 1.31 10.45
CA PRO A 311 -22.29 1.91 10.79
C PRO A 311 -23.30 1.00 11.46
N GLU A 312 -23.29 -0.30 11.15
CA GLU A 312 -24.35 -1.24 11.55
C GLU A 312 -24.01 -1.90 12.89
N SER A 313 -22.76 -2.33 13.04
CA SER A 313 -22.30 -3.10 14.19
C SER A 313 -21.53 -2.26 15.22
N GLY A 314 -21.18 -1.02 14.88
CA GLY A 314 -20.43 -0.10 15.72
C GLY A 314 -18.97 -0.49 15.86
N TRP A 315 -18.38 -0.15 17.01
CA TRP A 315 -16.97 -0.40 17.31
C TRP A 315 -16.71 -1.89 17.56
N GLN A 316 -15.68 -2.42 16.90
CA GLN A 316 -15.27 -3.81 17.02
C GLN A 316 -14.19 -3.96 18.09
N GLU A 317 -14.31 -4.91 19.01
CA GLU A 317 -13.23 -5.16 19.99
C GLU A 317 -12.08 -5.99 19.38
N GLY A 318 -12.39 -6.85 18.41
CA GLY A 318 -11.47 -7.85 17.84
C GLY A 318 -10.67 -7.42 16.63
N TYR A 319 -10.36 -6.12 16.48
CA TYR A 319 -9.69 -5.63 15.27
C TYR A 319 -8.18 -5.87 15.24
N HIS A 320 -7.58 -6.37 16.33
CA HIS A 320 -6.14 -6.60 16.41
C HIS A 320 -5.63 -7.65 15.40
N GLY A 321 -4.41 -7.44 14.93
CA GLY A 321 -3.69 -8.39 14.11
C GLY A 321 -3.10 -9.50 15.00
N ARG A 322 -3.05 -10.74 14.49
CA ARG A 322 -2.33 -11.83 15.14
C ARG A 322 -1.23 -12.32 14.21
N TRP A 323 0.00 -11.96 14.51
CA TRP A 323 1.16 -12.29 13.69
C TRP A 323 1.85 -13.56 14.18
N ARG A 324 2.38 -14.37 13.27
CA ARG A 324 3.05 -15.63 13.55
C ARG A 324 4.47 -15.62 12.97
N ALA A 325 5.43 -16.04 13.78
CA ALA A 325 6.85 -16.06 13.44
C ALA A 325 7.25 -17.28 12.58
N THR A 326 6.56 -17.51 11.47
CA THR A 326 6.84 -18.59 10.51
C THR A 326 7.97 -18.19 9.54
N VAL A 327 9.12 -17.81 10.09
CA VAL A 327 10.31 -17.39 9.33
C VAL A 327 11.57 -17.91 10.02
N ALA A 328 12.69 -17.95 9.30
CA ALA A 328 13.98 -18.35 9.84
C ALA A 328 14.40 -17.47 11.05
N PRO A 329 15.14 -18.03 12.02
CA PRO A 329 15.66 -17.26 13.14
C PRO A 329 16.75 -16.31 12.64
N GLY A 330 17.06 -15.29 13.44
CA GLY A 330 17.97 -14.22 13.05
C GLY A 330 17.33 -13.16 12.13
N THR A 331 16.01 -13.21 11.94
CA THR A 331 15.30 -12.32 11.00
C THR A 331 14.66 -11.15 11.74
N GLN A 332 15.01 -9.91 11.37
CA GLN A 332 14.22 -8.73 11.74
C GLN A 332 13.03 -8.60 10.80
N VAL A 333 11.84 -8.45 11.37
CA VAL A 333 10.57 -8.36 10.65
C VAL A 333 9.94 -7.01 10.95
N ARG A 334 9.51 -6.30 9.91
CA ARG A 334 8.68 -5.09 10.06
C ARG A 334 7.21 -5.46 9.91
N LEU A 335 6.41 -5.00 10.85
CA LEU A 335 4.96 -5.14 10.88
C LEU A 335 4.31 -3.76 10.71
N TRP A 336 3.34 -3.64 9.84
CA TRP A 336 2.56 -2.41 9.64
C TRP A 336 1.09 -2.62 9.97
N ALA A 337 0.48 -1.60 10.53
CA ALA A 337 -0.96 -1.41 10.56
C ALA A 337 -1.28 -0.16 9.76
N VAL A 338 -2.11 -0.30 8.71
CA VAL A 338 -2.59 0.81 7.90
C VAL A 338 -4.09 0.95 8.10
N LEU A 339 -4.49 1.98 8.85
CA LEU A 339 -5.86 2.35 9.14
C LEU A 339 -6.43 3.20 8.01
N ARG A 340 -7.65 2.90 7.58
CA ARG A 340 -8.36 3.63 6.53
C ARG A 340 -9.81 3.88 6.93
N ASP A 341 -10.37 4.96 6.41
CA ASP A 341 -11.80 5.22 6.40
C ASP A 341 -12.38 5.10 4.98
N ASN A 342 -13.71 5.15 4.88
CA ASN A 342 -14.44 5.09 3.60
C ASN A 342 -14.52 6.45 2.87
N ARG A 343 -13.75 7.44 3.29
CA ARG A 343 -13.67 8.81 2.76
C ARG A 343 -12.23 9.23 2.42
N ASN A 344 -11.37 8.26 2.08
CA ASN A 344 -9.96 8.41 1.69
C ASN A 344 -9.00 8.84 2.79
N GLY A 345 -9.41 8.91 4.06
CA GLY A 345 -8.47 9.12 5.15
C GLY A 345 -7.63 7.87 5.40
N VAL A 346 -6.35 8.10 5.66
CA VAL A 346 -5.35 7.06 5.85
C VAL A 346 -4.42 7.45 6.99
N ALA A 347 -4.10 6.49 7.84
CA ALA A 347 -3.01 6.61 8.80
C ALA A 347 -2.27 5.27 8.89
N TRP A 348 -0.99 5.29 9.28
CA TRP A 348 -0.25 4.06 9.50
C TRP A 348 0.72 4.19 10.66
N ALA A 349 1.03 3.04 11.24
CA ALA A 349 2.08 2.88 12.22
C ALA A 349 2.74 1.52 11.99
N TRP A 350 3.94 1.36 12.50
CA TRP A 350 4.71 0.15 12.31
C TRP A 350 5.55 -0.17 13.54
N GLN A 351 5.98 -1.43 13.63
CA GLN A 351 6.90 -1.89 14.65
C GLN A 351 7.79 -2.99 14.09
N ASP A 352 9.03 -3.01 14.56
CA ASP A 352 9.98 -4.07 14.22
C ASP A 352 10.04 -5.10 15.35
N VAL A 353 10.20 -6.36 14.97
CA VAL A 353 10.43 -7.50 15.87
C VAL A 353 11.60 -8.33 15.34
N PHE A 354 12.25 -9.09 16.23
CA PHE A 354 13.35 -9.97 15.87
C PHE A 354 13.01 -11.42 16.17
N VAL A 355 13.09 -12.28 15.18
CA VAL A 355 12.85 -13.72 15.37
C VAL A 355 14.12 -14.37 15.88
N ASP A 356 14.05 -14.92 17.09
CA ASP A 356 15.14 -15.63 17.76
C ASP A 356 14.95 -17.15 17.63
N GLU A 357 16.01 -17.92 17.92
CA GLU A 357 15.99 -19.39 17.89
C GLU A 357 15.05 -20.03 18.92
#